data_AF-A0A5S4YSQ5-F1
#
_entry.id   AF-A0A5S4YSQ5-F1
#
_cell.length_a   1.000
_cell.length_b   1.000
_cell.length_c   1.000
_cell.angle_alpha   90.00
_cell.angle_beta   90.00
_cell.angle_gamma   90.00
#
_symmetry.space_group_name_H-M   'P 1'
#
loop_
_entity.id
_entity.type
_entity.pdbx_description
1 polymer ?
#
loop_
_entity_poly.entity_id
_entity_poly.type
_entity_poly.pdbx_seq_one_letter_code
_entity_poly.pdbx_strand_id
1 'polypeptide(L)'
;MESRPRAASDQVAVSPHVSLGAAPVIDGVFVQVRQVVRHPNIDGDVAYVEGGDLARLLSALPHRFAYCDIPNFWRDHVPWATGDRIASWLWSKHVLVRAV
;
A
#
# COMPACT_ATOMS: atom_id res chain seq x y z
N MET A 1 -16.62 -2.19 -7.22
CA MET A 1 -15.34 -2.83 -6.85
C MET A 1 -15.42 -3.30 -5.42
N GLU A 2 -14.92 -4.49 -5.12
CA GLU A 2 -14.83 -5.02 -3.75
C GLU A 2 -13.79 -4.17 -2.99
N SER A 3 -14.14 -3.64 -1.83
CA SER A 3 -13.25 -2.78 -1.03
C SER A 3 -12.31 -3.58 -0.11
N ARG A 4 -12.57 -4.88 0.06
CA ARG A 4 -11.82 -5.84 0.90
C ARG A 4 -11.93 -7.24 0.31
N PRO A 5 -11.06 -8.20 0.71
CA PRO A 5 -11.26 -9.61 0.40
C PRO A 5 -12.52 -10.19 1.06
N ARG A 6 -12.89 -11.41 0.67
CA ARG A 6 -14.12 -12.07 1.12
C ARG A 6 -14.05 -12.46 2.59
N ALA A 7 -12.91 -12.99 3.02
CA ALA A 7 -12.62 -13.24 4.42
C ALA A 7 -11.41 -12.42 4.86
N ALA A 8 -11.42 -11.97 6.11
CA ALA A 8 -10.30 -11.24 6.69
C ALA A 8 -9.02 -12.11 6.77
N SER A 9 -9.18 -13.43 6.85
CA SER A 9 -8.10 -14.42 6.83
C SER A 9 -7.63 -14.82 5.43
N ASP A 10 -8.22 -14.27 4.37
CA ASP A 10 -7.80 -14.56 2.99
C ASP A 10 -6.32 -14.21 2.82
N GLN A 11 -5.57 -15.12 2.21
CA GLN A 11 -4.17 -14.91 1.89
C GLN A 11 -4.05 -13.93 0.72
N VAL A 12 -3.26 -12.90 0.93
CA VAL A 12 -2.99 -11.85 -0.04
C VAL A 12 -1.50 -11.66 -0.24
N ALA A 13 -1.15 -11.04 -1.36
CA ALA A 13 0.20 -10.67 -1.72
C ALA A 13 0.20 -9.30 -2.40
N VAL A 14 1.38 -8.67 -2.47
CA VAL A 14 1.58 -7.49 -3.30
C VAL A 14 1.57 -7.91 -4.77
N SER A 15 0.83 -7.18 -5.61
CA SER A 15 0.73 -7.42 -7.05
C SER A 15 2.12 -7.36 -7.70
N PRO A 16 2.45 -8.29 -8.62
CA PRO A 16 3.73 -8.26 -9.33
C PRO A 16 3.86 -7.06 -10.29
N HIS A 17 2.76 -6.34 -10.55
CA HIS A 17 2.77 -5.12 -11.34
C HIS A 17 3.14 -3.87 -10.54
N VAL A 18 3.36 -4.01 -9.23
CA VAL A 18 3.91 -2.94 -8.41
C VAL A 18 5.36 -2.73 -8.80
N SER A 19 5.69 -1.49 -9.14
CA SER A 19 7.07 -1.06 -9.36
C SER A 19 7.38 0.15 -8.51
N LEU A 20 8.65 0.25 -8.12
CA LEU A 20 9.18 1.38 -7.38
C LEU A 20 9.93 2.30 -8.35
N GLY A 21 9.70 3.60 -8.22
CA GLY A 21 10.40 4.63 -8.97
C GLY A 21 10.88 5.74 -8.06
N ALA A 22 11.43 6.78 -8.67
CA ALA A 22 11.75 8.04 -8.00
C ALA A 22 11.09 9.19 -8.77
N ALA A 23 10.44 10.09 -8.05
CA ALA A 23 9.80 11.27 -8.63
C ALA A 23 9.87 12.46 -7.67
N PRO A 24 9.81 13.71 -8.18
CA PRO A 24 9.63 14.89 -7.34
C PRO A 24 8.25 14.88 -6.69
N VAL A 25 8.22 15.00 -5.36
CA VAL A 25 7.01 15.02 -4.53
C VAL A 25 7.04 16.28 -3.67
N ILE A 26 5.89 16.93 -3.53
CA ILE A 26 5.72 18.05 -2.60
C ILE A 26 5.62 17.47 -1.19
N ASP A 27 6.59 17.82 -0.34
CA ASP A 27 6.68 17.40 1.05
C ASP A 27 6.74 18.66 1.93
N GLY A 28 5.59 19.00 2.53
CA GLY A 28 5.38 20.28 3.18
C GLY A 28 5.49 21.43 2.19
N VAL A 29 6.57 22.23 2.31
CA VAL A 29 6.84 23.40 1.46
C VAL A 29 7.95 23.18 0.43
N PHE A 30 8.52 21.97 0.39
CA PHE A 30 9.65 21.65 -0.50
C PHE A 30 9.27 20.61 -1.54
N VAL A 31 9.90 20.68 -2.71
CA VAL A 31 9.90 19.57 -3.67
C VAL A 31 11.11 18.70 -3.35
N GLN A 32 10.87 17.42 -3.08
CA GLN A 32 11.91 16.44 -2.80
C GLN A 32 11.75 15.22 -3.70
N VAL A 33 12.87 14.64 -4.13
CA VAL A 33 12.84 13.35 -4.82
C VAL A 33 12.57 12.26 -3.78
N ARG A 34 11.45 11.55 -3.94
CA ARG A 34 11.03 10.46 -3.06
C ARG A 34 10.83 9.18 -3.85
N GLN A 35 10.87 8.06 -3.15
CA GLN A 35 10.45 6.79 -3.71
C GLN A 35 8.94 6.83 -3.94
N VAL A 36 8.51 6.38 -5.11
CA VAL A 36 7.10 6.35 -5.51
C VAL A 36 6.70 4.95 -5.93
N VAL A 37 5.44 4.62 -5.68
CA VAL A 37 4.82 3.38 -6.13
C VAL A 37 4.06 3.64 -7.42
N ARG A 38 4.28 2.75 -8.38
CA ARG A 38 3.58 2.71 -9.67
C ARG A 38 2.83 1.40 -9.79
N HIS A 39 1.60 1.48 -10.28
CA HIS A 39 0.77 0.33 -10.58
C HIS A 39 -0.20 0.70 -11.71
N PRO A 40 -0.55 -0.21 -12.65
CA PRO A 40 -1.45 0.10 -13.75
C PRO A 40 -2.83 0.63 -13.35
N ASN A 41 -3.28 0.36 -12.12
CA ASN A 41 -4.57 0.80 -11.59
C ASN A 41 -4.48 2.02 -10.65
N ILE A 42 -3.30 2.61 -10.52
CA ILE A 42 -3.07 3.87 -9.81
C ILE A 42 -2.76 4.93 -10.86
N ASP A 43 -3.48 6.06 -10.79
CA ASP A 43 -3.21 7.19 -11.66
C ASP A 43 -1.91 7.89 -11.20
N GLY A 44 -0.85 7.69 -11.98
CA GLY A 44 0.45 8.33 -11.75
C GLY A 44 1.29 7.72 -10.63
N ASP A 45 2.25 8.51 -10.15
CA ASP A 45 3.24 8.13 -9.15
C ASP A 45 2.75 8.49 -7.74
N VAL A 46 2.68 7.51 -6.83
CA VAL A 46 2.19 7.74 -5.45
C VAL A 46 3.29 7.49 -4.43
N ALA A 47 3.72 8.54 -3.73
CA ALA A 47 4.61 8.43 -2.57
C ALA A 47 3.84 8.21 -1.26
N TYR A 48 2.71 8.88 -1.09
CA TYR A 48 1.98 8.91 0.18
C TYR A 48 0.50 8.56 0.01
N VAL A 49 -0.03 7.77 0.94
CA VAL A 49 -1.47 7.51 1.09
C VAL A 49 -1.84 7.74 2.54
N GLU A 50 -2.81 8.62 2.81
CA GLU A 50 -3.24 8.99 4.17
C GLU A 50 -2.05 9.41 5.07
N GLY A 51 -1.03 10.07 4.49
CA GLY A 51 0.19 10.50 5.19
C GLY A 51 1.23 9.41 5.44
N GLY A 52 0.96 8.15 5.09
CA GLY A 52 1.94 7.05 5.17
C GLY A 52 2.78 6.94 3.90
N ASP A 53 4.11 6.78 4.04
CA ASP A 53 5.03 6.47 2.93
C ASP A 53 4.69 5.09 2.36
N LEU A 54 4.08 5.07 1.18
CA LEU A 54 3.52 3.86 0.59
C LEU A 54 4.62 2.86 0.23
N ALA A 55 5.77 3.33 -0.25
CA ALA A 55 6.90 2.49 -0.56
C ALA A 55 7.42 1.74 0.69
N ARG A 56 7.55 2.44 1.82
CA ARG A 56 7.92 1.84 3.10
C ARG A 56 6.86 0.86 3.60
N LEU A 57 5.57 1.22 3.51
CA LEU A 57 4.48 0.35 3.93
C LEU A 57 4.45 -0.97 3.13
N LEU A 58 4.61 -0.90 1.80
CA LEU A 58 4.66 -2.10 0.97
C LEU A 58 5.90 -2.95 1.24
N SER A 59 7.03 -2.33 1.56
CA SER A 59 8.28 -3.05 1.87
C SER A 59 8.24 -3.77 3.22
N ALA A 60 7.36 -3.38 4.13
CA ALA A 60 7.17 -4.03 5.43
C ALA A 60 6.30 -5.30 5.35
N LEU A 61 5.64 -5.54 4.21
CA LEU A 61 4.75 -6.68 4.03
C LEU A 61 5.53 -7.96 3.69
N PRO A 62 5.19 -9.11 4.30
CA PRO A 62 5.67 -10.41 3.85
C PRO A 62 5.26 -10.72 2.41
N HIS A 63 5.84 -11.74 1.79
CA HIS A 63 5.48 -12.14 0.42
C HIS A 63 4.02 -12.63 0.31
N ARG A 64 3.54 -13.34 1.33
CA ARG A 64 2.14 -13.81 1.47
C ARG A 64 1.73 -13.68 2.94
N PHE A 65 0.54 -13.18 3.20
CA PHE A 65 0.04 -12.91 4.56
C PHE A 65 -1.49 -12.83 4.56
N ALA A 66 -2.11 -12.92 5.75
CA ALA A 66 -3.55 -12.71 5.87
C ALA A 66 -3.88 -11.22 5.81
N TYR A 67 -4.96 -10.86 5.11
CA TYR A 67 -5.36 -9.46 4.98
C TYR A 67 -5.56 -8.76 6.34
N CYS A 68 -6.08 -9.47 7.35
CA CYS A 68 -6.28 -8.94 8.70
C CYS A 68 -4.99 -8.54 9.42
N ASP A 69 -3.83 -9.05 8.99
CA ASP A 69 -2.55 -8.79 9.65
C ASP A 69 -1.90 -7.49 9.17
N ILE A 70 -2.41 -6.87 8.11
CA ILE A 70 -1.83 -5.66 7.51
C ILE A 70 -1.62 -4.53 8.54
N PRO A 71 -2.62 -4.15 9.37
CA PRO A 71 -2.41 -3.10 10.36
C PRO A 71 -1.33 -3.45 11.40
N ASN A 72 -1.12 -4.74 11.70
CA ASN A 72 -0.05 -5.17 12.61
C ASN A 72 1.33 -4.91 12.01
N PHE A 73 1.53 -5.19 10.71
CA PHE A 73 2.81 -4.95 10.04
C PHE A 73 3.18 -3.46 9.95
N TRP A 74 2.17 -2.60 10.01
CA TRP A 74 2.35 -1.14 9.84
C TRP A 74 2.26 -0.35 11.13
N ARG A 75 2.12 -1.01 12.29
CA ARG A 75 1.88 -0.36 13.59
C ARG A 75 2.93 0.68 13.99
N ASP A 76 4.18 0.50 13.54
CA ASP A 76 5.31 1.40 13.82
C ASP A 76 5.42 2.54 12.80
N HIS A 77 4.54 2.58 11.80
CA HIS A 77 4.56 3.55 10.70
C HIS A 77 3.28 4.38 10.63
N VAL A 78 2.12 3.78 10.89
CA VAL A 78 0.83 4.47 10.85
C VAL A 78 -0.11 3.95 11.95
N PRO A 79 -1.06 4.78 12.42
CA PRO A 79 -2.12 4.32 13.32
C PRO A 79 -2.95 3.20 12.69
N TRP A 80 -3.47 2.30 13.54
CA TRP A 80 -4.26 1.13 13.10
C TRP A 80 -5.40 1.47 12.13
N ALA A 81 -6.23 2.47 12.48
CA ALA A 81 -7.36 2.88 11.66
C ALA A 81 -6.93 3.42 10.29
N THR A 82 -5.77 4.08 10.23
CA THR A 82 -5.17 4.53 8.97
C THR A 82 -4.67 3.34 8.16
N GLY A 83 -4.01 2.38 8.81
CA GLY A 83 -3.59 1.12 8.17
C GLY A 83 -4.76 0.36 7.53
N ASP A 84 -5.89 0.22 8.22
CA ASP A 84 -7.07 -0.45 7.66
C ASP A 84 -7.65 0.29 6.42
N ARG A 85 -7.65 1.63 6.43
CA ARG A 85 -8.06 2.42 5.26
C ARG A 85 -7.10 2.26 4.08
N ILE A 86 -5.79 2.33 4.34
CA ILE A 86 -4.77 2.12 3.30
C ILE A 86 -4.90 0.71 2.71
N ALA A 87 -5.07 -0.32 3.56
CA ALA A 87 -5.24 -1.71 3.12
C ALA A 87 -6.46 -1.86 2.19
N SER A 88 -7.59 -1.24 2.56
CA SER A 88 -8.81 -1.26 1.76
C SER A 88 -8.63 -0.54 0.42
N TRP A 89 -7.94 0.60 0.43
CA TRP A 89 -7.58 1.31 -0.79
C TRP A 89 -6.69 0.47 -1.71
N LEU A 90 -5.63 -0.16 -1.19
CA LEU A 90 -4.72 -1.00 -1.97
C LEU A 90 -5.43 -2.21 -2.59
N TRP A 91 -6.35 -2.83 -1.84
CA TRP A 91 -7.19 -3.91 -2.35
C TRP A 91 -8.07 -3.42 -3.50
N SER A 92 -8.75 -2.28 -3.32
CA SER A 92 -9.56 -1.70 -4.39
C SER A 92 -8.71 -1.41 -5.64
N LYS A 93 -7.47 -0.94 -5.49
CA LYS A 93 -6.58 -0.67 -6.62
C LYS A 93 -5.88 -1.92 -7.19
N HIS A 94 -6.21 -3.12 -6.71
CA HIS A 94 -5.51 -4.37 -7.04
C HIS A 94 -3.99 -4.30 -6.83
N VAL A 95 -3.54 -3.43 -5.93
CA VAL A 95 -2.15 -3.43 -5.46
C VAL A 95 -1.93 -4.58 -4.50
N LEU A 96 -2.95 -4.88 -3.69
CA LEU A 96 -3.07 -6.16 -3.00
C LEU A 96 -3.96 -7.09 -3.83
N VAL A 97 -3.52 -8.33 -3.99
CA VAL A 97 -4.21 -9.37 -4.75
C VAL A 97 -4.26 -10.66 -3.94
N ARG A 98 -5.16 -11.60 -4.30
CA ARG A 98 -5.18 -12.92 -3.68
C ARG A 98 -3.87 -13.66 -3.96
N ALA A 99 -3.31 -14.28 -2.92
CA ALA A 99 -2.19 -15.20 -3.07
C ALA A 99 -2.74 -16.58 -3.47
N VAL A 100 -2.53 -16.97 -4.73
CA VAL A 100 -2.81 -18.32 -5.25
C VAL A 100 -1.66 -19.27 -4.97
#